data_AF-A0A2V8K6U9-F1
#
_entry.id   AF-A0A2V8K6U9-F1
#
_cell.length_a   1.000
_cell.length_b   1.000
_cell.length_c   1.000
_cell.angle_alpha   90.00
_cell.angle_beta   90.00
_cell.angle_gamma   90.00
#
_symmetry.space_group_name_H-M   'P 1'
#
loop_
_entity.id
_entity.type
_entity.pdbx_description
1 polymer ?
#
loop_
_entity_poly.entity_id
_entity_poly.type
_entity_poly.pdbx_seq_one_letter_code
_entity_poly.pdbx_strand_id
1 'polypeptide(L)'
;MTLVDKTRVNRMRKILFAIFIMFSAGLPLRAAEVLVAAASDLGFAVKDIITDFERTTGNKVRLSLGSSGTFEAQITNGAPFDVFLSADTAYPQELQKKGLV
;
A
#
# COMPACT_ATOMS: atom_id res chain seq x y z
N MET A 1 39.23 42.90 12.21
CA MET A 1 38.05 42.38 12.93
C MET A 1 37.10 41.69 11.95
N THR A 2 37.49 40.55 11.37
CA THR A 2 36.75 39.89 10.25
C THR A 2 36.86 38.37 10.19
N LEU A 3 37.77 37.73 10.95
CA LEU A 3 38.01 36.28 10.91
C LEU A 3 37.08 35.46 11.82
N VAL A 4 36.59 36.06 12.91
CA VAL A 4 35.68 35.41 13.88
C VAL A 4 34.25 35.30 13.32
N ASP A 5 33.85 36.22 12.46
CA ASP A 5 32.50 36.26 11.90
C ASP A 5 32.29 35.18 10.82
N LYS A 6 33.26 35.03 9.91
CA LYS A 6 33.25 33.98 8.86
C LYS A 6 33.22 32.56 9.43
N THR A 7 33.92 32.30 10.54
CA THR A 7 33.93 30.98 11.18
C THR A 7 32.60 30.66 11.86
N ARG A 8 31.91 31.66 12.43
CA ARG A 8 30.55 31.53 12.95
C ARG A 8 29.55 31.21 11.84
N VAL A 9 29.59 31.94 10.72
CA VAL A 9 28.69 31.74 9.58
C VAL A 9 28.90 30.35 8.95
N ASN A 10 30.14 29.89 8.78
CA ASN A 10 30.41 28.55 8.25
C ASN A 10 29.94 27.43 9.19
N ARG A 11 30.01 27.64 10.51
CA ARG A 11 29.51 26.71 11.52
C ARG A 11 27.97 26.66 11.52
N MET A 12 27.30 27.80 11.38
CA MET A 12 25.84 27.87 11.24
C MET A 12 25.36 27.18 9.95
N ARG A 13 26.05 27.39 8.83
CA ARG A 13 25.71 26.74 7.56
C ARG A 13 25.86 25.21 7.62
N LYS A 14 26.89 24.72 8.31
CA LYS A 14 27.08 23.28 8.58
C LYS A 14 25.99 22.71 9.49
N ILE A 15 25.57 23.44 10.52
CA ILE A 15 24.48 23.02 11.41
C ILE A 15 23.15 22.96 10.65
N LEU A 16 22.84 24.00 9.85
CA LEU A 16 21.63 24.02 9.01
C LEU A 16 21.62 22.87 7.99
N PHE A 17 22.77 22.58 7.38
CA PHE A 17 22.90 21.47 6.44
C PHE A 17 22.73 20.10 7.13
N ALA A 18 23.26 19.94 8.35
CA ALA A 18 23.08 18.72 9.14
C ALA A 18 21.62 18.51 9.57
N ILE A 19 20.91 19.59 9.95
CA ILE A 19 19.48 19.55 10.28
C ILE A 19 18.65 19.16 9.03
N PHE A 20 19.00 19.68 7.86
CA PHE A 20 18.32 19.34 6.60
C PHE A 20 18.50 17.87 6.21
N ILE A 21 19.69 17.31 6.39
CA ILE A 21 19.95 15.88 6.15
C ILE A 21 19.20 15.01 7.16
N MET A 22 19.17 15.40 8.44
CA MET A 22 18.47 14.66 9.47
C MET A 22 16.94 14.65 9.25
N PHE A 23 16.38 15.71 8.68
CA PHE A 23 14.96 15.79 8.37
C PHE A 23 14.55 14.99 7.12
N SER A 24 15.49 14.71 6.20
CA SER A 24 15.22 13.95 4.97
C SER A 24 15.33 12.43 5.12
N ALA A 25 15.93 11.94 6.21
CA ALA A 25 16.13 10.51 6.45
C ALA A 25 14.90 9.76 7.01
N GLY A 26 13.76 10.45 7.19
CA GLY A 26 12.58 9.93 7.90
C GLY A 26 11.46 9.34 7.04
N LEU A 27 11.71 8.93 5.79
CA LEU A 27 10.64 8.31 4.99
C LEU A 27 10.23 6.97 5.63
N PRO A 28 8.96 6.81 6.05
CA PRO A 28 8.50 5.52 6.57
C PRO A 28 8.56 4.51 5.43
N LEU A 29 9.41 3.49 5.58
CA LEU A 29 9.38 2.31 4.73
C LEU A 29 8.10 1.54 5.06
N ARG A 30 6.99 1.93 4.43
CA ARG A 30 5.72 1.20 4.56
C ARG A 30 5.89 -0.14 3.86
N ALA A 31 5.80 -1.22 4.64
CA ALA A 31 5.59 -2.54 4.06
C ALA A 31 4.33 -2.47 3.19
N ALA A 32 4.42 -2.88 1.93
CA ALA A 32 3.28 -2.92 1.03
C ALA A 32 2.27 -3.95 1.55
N GLU A 33 1.05 -3.51 1.83
CA GLU A 33 -0.07 -4.38 2.17
C GLU A 33 -0.80 -4.75 0.88
N VAL A 34 -1.08 -6.03 0.68
CA VAL A 34 -1.89 -6.53 -0.44
C VAL A 34 -3.37 -6.38 -0.07
N LEU A 35 -4.10 -5.58 -0.83
CA LEU A 35 -5.53 -5.30 -0.64
C LEU A 35 -6.36 -6.35 -1.40
N VAL A 36 -7.02 -7.24 -0.66
CA VAL A 36 -7.81 -8.34 -1.23
C VAL A 36 -9.29 -8.08 -0.99
N ALA A 37 -10.08 -8.01 -2.06
CA ALA A 37 -11.53 -8.07 -2.02
C ALA A 37 -11.98 -9.51 -2.32
N ALA A 38 -12.68 -10.16 -1.39
CA ALA A 38 -13.18 -11.51 -1.60
C ALA A 38 -14.66 -11.64 -1.24
N ALA A 39 -15.39 -12.41 -2.03
CA ALA A 39 -16.77 -12.77 -1.72
C ALA A 39 -16.86 -13.48 -0.36
N SER A 40 -17.88 -13.15 0.44
CA SER A 40 -18.01 -13.64 1.83
C SER A 40 -18.05 -15.17 1.95
N ASP A 41 -18.61 -15.87 0.97
CA ASP A 41 -18.65 -17.32 0.87
C ASP A 41 -17.27 -17.96 0.64
N LEU A 42 -16.33 -17.24 0.03
CA LEU A 42 -14.93 -17.64 -0.12
C LEU A 42 -14.09 -17.39 1.14
N GLY A 43 -14.64 -16.70 2.14
CA GLY A 43 -13.89 -16.21 3.30
C GLY A 43 -13.21 -17.30 4.13
N PHE A 44 -13.75 -18.52 4.17
CA PHE A 44 -13.09 -19.64 4.85
C PHE A 44 -11.87 -20.14 4.07
N ALA A 45 -12.03 -20.36 2.76
CA ALA A 45 -10.95 -20.85 1.91
C ALA A 45 -9.78 -19.85 1.79
N VAL A 46 -10.09 -18.56 1.78
CA VAL A 46 -9.07 -17.51 1.57
C VAL A 46 -8.18 -17.28 2.78
N LYS A 47 -8.65 -17.57 4.00
CA LYS A 47 -7.90 -17.29 5.24
C LYS A 47 -6.64 -18.14 5.37
N ASP A 48 -6.72 -19.43 5.00
CA ASP A 48 -5.57 -20.33 5.06
C ASP A 48 -4.53 -19.93 4.01
N ILE A 49 -4.98 -19.58 2.80
CA ILE A 49 -4.14 -19.05 1.71
C ILE A 49 -3.42 -17.77 2.16
N ILE A 50 -4.13 -16.84 2.79
CA ILE A 50 -3.54 -15.61 3.31
C ILE A 50 -2.49 -15.93 4.37
N THR A 51 -2.78 -16.82 5.31
CA THR A 51 -1.85 -17.19 6.38
C THR A 51 -0.54 -17.75 5.82
N ASP A 52 -0.64 -18.65 4.83
CA ASP A 52 0.54 -19.21 4.18
C ASP A 52 1.29 -18.20 3.31
N PHE A 53 0.57 -17.32 2.62
CA PHE A 53 1.16 -16.23 1.84
C PHE A 53 1.95 -15.26 2.72
N GLU A 54 1.36 -14.80 3.83
CA GLU A 54 2.05 -13.90 4.77
C GLU A 54 3.27 -14.57 5.40
N ARG A 55 3.15 -15.84 5.77
CA ARG A 55 4.25 -16.63 6.36
C ARG A 55 5.41 -16.80 5.38
N THR A 56 5.12 -17.05 4.11
CA THR A 56 6.12 -17.37 3.09
C THR A 56 6.81 -16.12 2.53
N THR A 57 6.05 -15.04 2.35
CA THR A 57 6.55 -13.82 1.68
C THR A 57 6.94 -12.71 2.66
N GLY A 58 6.38 -12.72 3.87
CA GLY A 58 6.47 -11.61 4.81
C GLY A 58 5.57 -10.41 4.46
N ASN A 59 4.89 -10.43 3.32
CA ASN A 59 3.93 -9.39 2.94
C ASN A 59 2.65 -9.53 3.76
N LYS A 60 2.02 -8.39 4.06
CA LYS A 60 0.75 -8.38 4.80
C LYS A 60 -0.43 -8.30 3.86
N VAL A 61 -1.53 -8.96 4.23
CA VAL A 61 -2.77 -8.95 3.47
C VAL A 61 -3.85 -8.25 4.28
N ARG A 62 -4.55 -7.31 3.63
CA ARG A 62 -5.79 -6.75 4.15
C ARG A 62 -6.96 -7.29 3.37
N LEU A 63 -7.67 -8.22 4.01
CA LEU A 63 -8.86 -8.85 3.46
C LEU A 63 -10.12 -8.03 3.74
N SER A 64 -10.87 -7.73 2.69
CA SER A 64 -12.24 -7.22 2.75
C SER A 64 -13.21 -8.30 2.29
N LEU A 65 -14.23 -8.58 3.09
CA LEU A 65 -15.30 -9.54 2.78
C LEU A 65 -16.61 -8.82 2.48
N GLY A 66 -17.36 -9.29 1.49
CA GLY A 66 -18.56 -8.64 0.99
C GLY A 66 -19.19 -9.42 -0.17
N SER A 67 -20.18 -8.84 -0.85
CA SER A 67 -20.75 -9.47 -2.05
C SER A 67 -19.86 -9.20 -3.27
N SER A 68 -19.84 -10.13 -4.22
CA SER A 68 -19.11 -9.96 -5.50
C SER A 68 -19.53 -8.69 -6.24
N GLY A 69 -20.84 -8.44 -6.37
CA GLY A 69 -21.36 -7.25 -7.04
C GLY A 69 -21.00 -5.94 -6.32
N THR A 70 -20.92 -5.96 -4.99
CA THR A 70 -20.45 -4.78 -4.22
C THR A 70 -18.99 -4.47 -4.58
N PHE A 71 -18.12 -5.47 -4.63
CA PHE A 71 -16.72 -5.25 -4.97
C PHE A 71 -16.51 -4.91 -6.44
N GLU A 72 -17.27 -5.52 -7.36
CA GLU A 72 -17.25 -5.13 -8.78
C GLU A 72 -17.64 -3.66 -8.97
N ALA A 73 -18.68 -3.19 -8.28
CA ALA A 73 -19.07 -1.79 -8.28
C ALA A 73 -17.98 -0.89 -7.66
N GLN A 74 -17.35 -1.31 -6.56
CA GLN A 74 -16.25 -0.56 -5.95
C GLN A 74 -15.03 -0.47 -6.88
N ILE A 75 -14.61 -1.57 -7.51
CA ILE A 75 -13.50 -1.60 -8.47
C ILE A 75 -13.83 -0.75 -9.69
N THR A 76 -15.06 -0.83 -10.21
CA THR A 76 -15.54 0.05 -11.28
C THR A 76 -15.43 1.53 -10.90
N ASN A 77 -15.62 1.87 -9.62
CA ASN A 77 -15.47 3.23 -9.10
C ASN A 77 -14.04 3.58 -8.65
N GLY A 78 -13.03 2.75 -8.98
CA GLY A 78 -11.62 3.04 -8.69
C GLY A 78 -11.16 2.63 -7.29
N ALA A 79 -11.87 1.72 -6.62
CA ALA A 79 -11.36 1.13 -5.38
C ALA A 79 -10.04 0.38 -5.66
N PRO A 80 -8.96 0.68 -4.92
CA PRO A 80 -7.61 0.21 -5.24
C PRO A 80 -7.36 -1.20 -4.67
N PHE A 81 -8.15 -2.19 -5.06
CA PHE A 81 -7.87 -3.58 -4.68
C PHE A 81 -6.78 -4.17 -5.59
N ASP A 82 -5.84 -4.90 -5.01
CA ASP A 82 -4.79 -5.61 -5.75
C ASP A 82 -5.27 -6.97 -6.26
N VAL A 83 -6.20 -7.60 -5.52
CA VAL A 83 -6.77 -8.90 -5.86
C VAL A 83 -8.28 -8.87 -5.63
N PHE A 84 -9.04 -9.35 -6.62
CA PHE A 84 -10.48 -9.55 -6.53
C PHE A 84 -10.84 -11.04 -6.69
N LEU A 85 -11.54 -11.59 -5.70
CA LEU A 85 -12.02 -12.97 -5.67
C LEU A 85 -13.54 -12.98 -5.63
N SER A 86 -14.14 -13.26 -6.78
CA SER A 86 -15.59 -13.30 -6.92
C SER A 86 -16.15 -14.72 -6.77
N ALA A 87 -17.35 -14.82 -6.19
CA ALA A 87 -18.15 -16.03 -6.19
C ALA A 87 -18.74 -16.39 -7.57
N ASP A 88 -18.88 -15.41 -8.46
CA ASP A 88 -19.39 -15.61 -9.82
C ASP A 88 -18.39 -15.03 -10.83
N THR A 89 -17.96 -15.88 -11.76
CA THR A 89 -17.02 -15.53 -12.83
C THR A 89 -17.51 -14.39 -13.73
N ALA A 90 -18.82 -14.10 -13.77
CA ALA A 90 -19.36 -12.99 -14.54
C ALA A 90 -18.78 -11.64 -14.09
N TYR A 91 -18.58 -11.41 -12.78
CA TYR A 91 -18.11 -10.09 -12.30
C TYR A 91 -16.66 -9.77 -12.73
N PRO A 92 -15.66 -10.66 -12.55
CA PRO A 92 -14.32 -10.43 -13.09
C PRO A 92 -14.30 -10.29 -14.61
N GLN A 93 -15.14 -11.06 -15.33
CA GLN A 93 -15.24 -10.96 -16.80
C GLN A 93 -15.77 -9.59 -17.23
N GLU A 94 -16.76 -9.04 -16.54
CA GLU A 94 -17.26 -7.69 -16.81
C GLU A 94 -16.19 -6.62 -16.52
N LEU A 95 -15.43 -6.74 -15.42
CA LEU A 95 -14.30 -5.84 -15.15
C LEU A 95 -13.22 -5.92 -16.24
N GLN A 96 -12.93 -7.12 -16.75
CA GLN A 96 -11.96 -7.33 -17.83
C GLN A 96 -12.45 -6.67 -19.14
N LYS A 97 -13.73 -6.83 -19.48
CA LYS A 97 -14.35 -6.15 -20.63
C LYS A 97 -14.28 -4.62 -20.51
N LYS A 98 -14.38 -4.10 -19.29
CA LYS A 98 -14.22 -2.66 -18.99
C LYS A 98 -12.75 -2.20 -18.97
N GLY A 99 -11.78 -3.10 -19.10
CA GLY A 99 -10.35 -2.79 -19.05
C GLY A 99 -9.84 -2.39 -17.67
N LEU A 100 -10.50 -2.86 -16.61
CA LEU A 100 -10.18 -2.53 -15.21
C LEU A 100 -9.36 -3.61 -14.50
N VAL A 101 -9.24 -4.81 -15.09
CA VAL A 101 -8.44 -5.95 -14.61
C VAL A 101 -7.81 -6.70 -15.78
#